data_AF-A0A8J2LJS1-F1
#
_entry.id   AF-A0A8J2LJS1-F1
#
_cell.length_a   1.000
_cell.length_b   1.000
_cell.length_c   1.000
_cell.angle_alpha   90.00
_cell.angle_beta   90.00
_cell.angle_gamma   90.00
#
_symmetry.space_group_name_H-M   'P 1'
#
loop_
_entity.id
_entity.type
_entity.pdbx_description
1 polymer ?
#
loop_
_entity_poly.entity_id
_entity_poly.type
_entity_poly.pdbx_seq_one_letter_code
_entity_poly.pdbx_strand_id
1 'polypeptide(L)'
;MVEALSQVLNNPKYAKNMKVMSAIFRDRPMSPIETAVYWTEFVLRHEDLSSLKPLNNLNFFQRRFLDVLLVLILLVMVITLVLINTCMWLRRKLSRKDPSEKAHVNGQQLNAIGRYTIAQHRKKE
;
A
#
# COMPACT_ATOMS: atom_id res chain seq x y z
N MET A 1 -0.37 -14.04 -19.72
CA MET A 1 1.08 -14.30 -19.57
C MET A 1 1.63 -15.19 -20.68
N VAL A 2 1.01 -16.33 -21.00
CA VAL A 2 1.46 -17.21 -22.11
C VAL A 2 1.37 -16.54 -23.48
N GLU A 3 0.35 -15.72 -23.73
CA GLU A 3 0.17 -15.00 -24.99
C GLU A 3 1.29 -14.00 -25.29
N ALA A 4 1.77 -13.25 -24.29
CA ALA A 4 2.87 -12.31 -24.46
C ALA A 4 4.20 -13.03 -24.78
N LEU A 5 4.44 -14.18 -24.14
CA LEU A 5 5.62 -15.00 -24.43
C LEU A 5 5.55 -15.59 -25.85
N SER A 6 4.38 -16.09 -26.24
CA SER A 6 4.13 -16.58 -27.60
C SER A 6 4.33 -15.47 -28.64
N GLN A 7 3.88 -14.25 -28.37
CA GLN A 7 4.10 -13.11 -29.27
C GLN A 7 5.58 -12.74 -29.40
N VAL A 8 6.35 -12.75 -28.32
CA VAL A 8 7.80 -12.45 -28.38
C VAL A 8 8.57 -13.54 -29.12
N LEU A 9 8.20 -14.82 -28.92
CA LEU A 9 8.87 -15.96 -29.57
C LEU A 9 8.48 -16.11 -31.04
N ASN A 10 7.22 -15.90 -31.39
CA ASN A 10 6.72 -16.14 -32.75
C ASN A 10 6.80 -14.91 -33.67
N ASN A 11 6.97 -13.70 -33.12
CA ASN A 11 7.09 -12.50 -33.94
C ASN A 11 8.56 -12.20 -34.27
N PRO A 12 8.99 -12.38 -35.53
CA PRO A 12 10.39 -12.20 -35.94
C PRO A 12 10.88 -10.75 -35.83
N LYS A 13 9.97 -9.77 -35.68
CA LYS A 13 10.31 -8.36 -35.46
C LYS A 13 11.15 -8.18 -34.19
N TYR A 14 10.82 -8.88 -33.11
CA TYR A 14 11.57 -8.78 -31.85
C TYR A 14 12.98 -9.36 -32.02
N ALA A 15 13.10 -10.53 -32.65
CA ALA A 15 14.41 -11.15 -32.93
C ALA A 15 15.28 -10.27 -33.83
N LYS A 16 14.71 -9.66 -34.88
CA LYS A 16 15.43 -8.75 -35.78
C LYS A 16 15.91 -7.50 -35.05
N ASN A 17 15.05 -6.86 -34.26
CA ASN A 17 15.41 -5.67 -33.49
C ASN A 17 16.45 -5.97 -32.42
N MET A 18 16.36 -7.12 -31.74
CA MET A 18 17.38 -7.56 -30.78
C MET A 18 18.74 -7.77 -31.46
N LYS A 19 18.78 -8.35 -32.66
CA LYS A 19 20.03 -8.51 -33.43
C LYS A 19 20.64 -7.15 -33.81
N VAL A 20 19.83 -6.22 -34.29
CA VAL A 20 20.28 -4.85 -34.62
C VAL A 20 20.81 -4.13 -33.38
N MET A 21 20.08 -4.17 -32.27
CA MET A 21 20.50 -3.57 -31.00
C MET A 21 21.78 -4.20 -30.48
N SER A 22 21.92 -5.52 -30.62
CA SER A 22 23.12 -6.26 -30.22
C SER A 22 24.32 -5.90 -31.10
N ALA A 23 24.12 -5.67 -32.39
CA ALA A 23 25.16 -5.19 -33.29
C ALA A 23 25.61 -3.77 -32.89
N ILE A 24 24.67 -2.83 -32.71
CA ILE A 24 24.95 -1.46 -32.26
C ILE A 24 25.68 -1.45 -30.90
N PHE A 25 25.28 -2.32 -29.98
CA PHE A 25 25.92 -2.44 -28.66
C PHE A 25 27.36 -2.95 -28.75
N ARG A 26 27.70 -3.74 -29.76
CA ARG A 26 29.07 -4.22 -30.01
C ARG A 26 29.86 -3.29 -30.93
N ASP A 27 29.19 -2.44 -31.69
CA ASP A 27 29.74 -1.46 -32.64
C ASP A 27 30.30 -0.21 -31.92
N ARG A 28 31.00 -0.43 -30.81
CA ARG A 28 31.65 0.64 -30.06
C ARG A 28 33.13 0.64 -30.41
N PRO A 29 33.72 1.82 -30.69
CA PRO A 29 35.12 1.91 -31.08
C PRO A 29 36.10 1.58 -29.95
N MET A 30 35.63 1.61 -28.68
CA MET A 30 36.45 1.38 -27.51
C MET A 30 35.89 0.20 -26.71
N SER A 31 36.78 -0.67 -26.23
CA SER A 31 36.35 -1.80 -25.40
C SER A 31 35.78 -1.31 -24.06
N PRO A 32 34.86 -2.05 -23.42
CA PRO A 32 34.32 -1.67 -22.12
C PRO A 32 35.40 -1.49 -21.05
N ILE A 33 36.49 -2.26 -21.15
CA ILE A 33 37.63 -2.20 -20.23
C ILE A 33 38.40 -0.90 -20.44
N GLU A 34 38.76 -0.57 -21.68
CA GLU A 34 39.44 0.70 -22.00
C GLU A 34 38.57 1.91 -21.67
N THR A 35 37.26 1.81 -21.88
CA THR A 35 36.32 2.87 -21.51
C THR A 35 36.33 3.09 -19.99
N ALA A 36 36.31 2.02 -19.20
CA ALA A 36 36.38 2.11 -17.74
C ALA A 36 37.72 2.71 -17.28
N VAL A 37 38.83 2.26 -17.86
CA VAL A 37 40.17 2.79 -17.57
C VAL A 37 40.23 4.28 -17.90
N TYR A 38 39.76 4.67 -19.09
CA TYR A 38 39.68 6.07 -19.53
C TYR A 38 38.87 6.92 -18.55
N TRP A 39 37.69 6.46 -18.12
CA TRP A 39 36.88 7.21 -17.15
C TRP A 39 37.55 7.29 -15.77
N THR A 40 38.20 6.22 -15.31
CA THR A 40 38.94 6.27 -14.04
C THR A 40 40.13 7.23 -14.10
N GLU A 41 40.88 7.21 -15.20
CA GLU A 41 41.99 8.13 -15.42
C GLU A 41 41.50 9.58 -15.60
N PHE A 42 40.37 9.76 -16.29
CA PHE A 42 39.74 11.07 -16.47
C PHE A 42 39.32 11.68 -15.13
N VAL A 43 38.71 10.88 -14.25
CA VAL A 43 38.31 11.27 -12.90
C VAL A 43 39.52 11.62 -12.03
N LEU A 44 40.60 10.82 -12.12
CA LEU A 44 41.85 11.06 -11.39
C LEU A 44 42.65 12.25 -11.93
N ARG A 45 42.52 12.58 -13.22
CA ARG A 45 43.23 13.71 -13.85
C ARG A 45 42.52 15.04 -13.63
N HIS A 46 41.20 15.00 -13.44
CA HIS A 46 40.36 16.17 -13.22
C HIS A 46 39.72 16.11 -11.82
N GLU A 47 40.56 15.97 -10.77
CA GLU A 47 40.17 15.81 -9.35
C GLU A 47 39.29 16.94 -8.78
N ASP A 48 38.88 17.93 -9.58
CA ASP A 48 37.77 18.83 -9.29
C ASP A 48 36.39 18.12 -9.42
N LEU A 49 36.26 17.00 -8.69
CA LEU A 49 34.99 16.36 -8.34
C LEU A 49 34.12 17.27 -7.43
N SER A 50 34.55 18.50 -7.17
CA SER A 50 33.78 19.60 -6.60
C SER A 50 32.40 19.76 -7.25
N SER A 51 32.32 19.55 -8.58
CA SER A 51 31.07 19.59 -9.39
C SER A 51 30.41 18.22 -9.58
N LEU A 52 31.14 17.13 -9.30
CA LEU A 52 30.64 15.74 -9.28
C LEU A 52 30.25 15.28 -7.86
N LYS A 53 30.18 16.19 -6.88
CA LYS A 53 29.23 16.01 -5.79
C LYS A 53 27.88 15.80 -6.49
N PRO A 54 27.18 14.66 -6.29
CA PRO A 54 25.77 14.62 -6.67
C PRO A 54 25.20 15.86 -6.02
N LEU A 55 24.67 16.79 -6.82
CA LEU A 55 24.04 18.01 -6.32
C LEU A 55 23.15 17.55 -5.16
N ASN A 56 23.61 17.74 -3.92
CA ASN A 56 22.83 17.37 -2.74
C ASN A 56 21.58 18.28 -2.65
N ASN A 57 21.48 19.23 -3.59
CA ASN A 57 20.32 20.02 -3.97
C ASN A 57 19.45 19.38 -5.06
N LEU A 58 19.46 18.04 -5.22
CA LEU A 58 18.34 17.36 -5.87
C LEU A 58 17.12 17.64 -5.00
N ASN A 59 16.29 18.56 -5.49
CA ASN A 59 15.09 19.08 -4.87
C ASN A 59 14.32 17.94 -4.20
N PHE A 60 13.76 18.14 -3.00
CA PHE A 60 13.11 17.08 -2.21
C PHE A 60 12.14 16.22 -3.05
N PHE A 61 11.53 16.85 -4.05
CA PHE A 61 10.66 16.29 -5.08
C PHE A 61 11.29 15.16 -5.95
N GLN A 62 12.58 15.22 -6.28
CA GLN A 62 13.24 14.22 -7.14
C GLN A 62 13.74 13.01 -6.34
N ARG A 63 14.07 13.20 -5.06
CA ARG A 63 14.49 12.11 -4.14
C ARG A 63 13.31 11.25 -3.71
N ARG A 64 12.14 11.86 -3.61
CA ARG A 64 10.91 11.23 -3.13
C ARG A 64 9.90 11.30 -4.26
N PHE A 65 9.97 10.36 -5.21
CA PHE A 65 8.99 10.18 -6.28
C PHE A 65 7.58 10.48 -5.74
N LEU A 66 7.05 11.67 -6.04
CA LEU A 66 5.79 12.18 -5.47
C LEU A 66 4.64 11.22 -5.68
N ASP A 67 4.71 10.47 -6.78
CA ASP A 67 3.82 9.36 -7.11
C ASP A 67 3.73 8.31 -5.99
N VAL A 68 4.88 7.86 -5.46
CA VAL A 68 4.93 6.85 -4.38
C VAL A 68 4.34 7.40 -3.08
N LEU A 69 4.58 8.68 -2.76
CA LEU A 69 3.96 9.32 -1.60
C LEU A 69 2.44 9.48 -1.76
N LEU A 70 1.99 9.87 -2.95
CA LEU A 70 0.57 10.04 -3.26
C LEU A 70 -0.17 8.71 -3.14
N VAL A 71 0.38 7.64 -3.71
CA VAL A 71 -0.18 6.28 -3.58
C VAL A 71 -0.22 5.84 -2.12
N LEU A 72 0.84 6.11 -1.35
CA LEU A 72 0.90 5.75 0.08
C LEU A 72 -0.18 6.49 0.90
N ILE A 73 -0.34 7.80 0.68
CA ILE A 73 -1.36 8.61 1.38
C ILE A 73 -2.76 8.11 1.01
N LEU A 74 -3.03 7.87 -0.28
CA LEU A 74 -4.31 7.34 -0.73
C LEU A 74 -4.60 5.96 -0.12
N LEU A 75 -3.60 5.08 -0.04
CA LEU A 75 -3.76 3.77 0.58
C LEU A 75 -4.15 3.88 2.06
N VAL A 76 -3.43 4.71 2.82
CA VAL A 76 -3.74 4.96 4.24
C VAL A 76 -5.12 5.59 4.42
N MET A 77 -5.49 6.55 3.56
CA MET A 77 -6.81 7.17 3.57
C MET A 77 -7.92 6.15 3.28
N VAL A 78 -7.76 5.28 2.28
CA VAL A 78 -8.75 4.23 1.96
C VAL A 78 -8.88 3.26 3.13
N ILE A 79 -7.78 2.79 3.70
CA ILE A 79 -7.80 1.87 4.85
C ILE A 79 -8.53 2.51 6.04
N THR A 80 -8.20 3.75 6.39
CA THR A 80 -8.86 4.45 7.49
C THR A 80 -10.34 4.68 7.23
N LEU A 81 -10.74 5.06 6.01
CA LEU A 81 -12.15 5.20 5.63
C LEU A 81 -12.91 3.87 5.71
N VAL A 82 -12.30 2.77 5.27
CA VAL A 82 -12.89 1.42 5.38
C VAL A 82 -13.03 1.03 6.85
N LEU A 83 -12.01 1.25 7.68
CA LEU A 83 -12.07 0.96 9.12
C LEU A 83 -13.14 1.80 9.82
N ILE A 84 -13.25 3.09 9.50
CA ILE A 84 -14.28 3.96 10.06
C ILE A 84 -15.67 3.51 9.59
N ASN A 85 -15.85 3.24 8.29
CA ASN A 85 -17.13 2.79 7.74
C ASN A 85 -17.56 1.43 8.30
N THR A 86 -16.65 0.47 8.40
CA THR A 86 -16.90 -0.84 9.00
C THR A 86 -17.20 -0.72 10.49
N CYS A 87 -16.43 0.07 11.24
CA CYS A 87 -16.72 0.36 12.65
C CYS A 87 -18.09 1.04 12.83
N MET A 88 -18.41 2.05 12.01
CA MET A 88 -19.69 2.75 12.06
C MET A 88 -20.86 1.83 11.67
N TRP A 89 -20.67 0.97 10.67
CA TRP A 89 -21.66 -0.01 10.24
C TRP A 89 -21.90 -1.05 11.34
N LEU A 90 -20.85 -1.59 11.95
CA LEU A 90 -20.93 -2.48 13.10
C LEU A 90 -21.62 -1.81 14.30
N ARG A 91 -21.26 -0.56 14.62
CA ARG A 91 -21.94 0.24 15.66
C ARG A 91 -23.42 0.43 15.35
N ARG A 92 -23.78 0.75 14.10
CA ARG A 92 -25.18 0.90 13.67
C ARG A 92 -25.94 -0.43 13.77
N LYS A 93 -25.33 -1.56 13.43
CA LYS A 93 -25.93 -2.89 13.58
C LYS A 93 -26.09 -3.30 15.05
N LEU A 94 -25.09 -3.06 15.89
CA LEU A 94 -25.13 -3.33 17.33
C LEU A 94 -26.14 -2.40 18.03
N SER A 95 -26.24 -1.14 17.64
CA SER A 95 -27.24 -0.20 18.18
C SER A 95 -28.68 -0.55 17.79
N ARG A 96 -28.88 -1.23 16.64
CA ARG A 96 -30.18 -1.81 16.27
C ARG A 96 -30.51 -3.11 17.02
N LYS A 97 -29.52 -3.78 17.60
CA LYS A 97 -29.67 -5.04 18.33
C LYS A 97 -29.82 -4.79 19.84
N ASP A 98 -30.99 -4.26 20.21
CA ASP A 98 -31.69 -4.46 21.49
C ASP A 98 -32.10 -3.25 22.34
N PRO A 99 -33.19 -2.59 21.91
CA PRO A 99 -34.25 -2.11 22.79
C PRO A 99 -35.16 -3.26 23.28
N SER A 100 -35.34 -4.32 22.47
CA SER A 100 -36.27 -5.43 22.74
C SER A 100 -35.80 -6.40 23.82
N GLU A 101 -34.53 -6.85 23.80
CA GLU A 101 -33.99 -7.72 24.85
C GLU A 101 -33.88 -6.98 26.18
N LYS A 102 -33.51 -5.68 26.16
CA LYS A 102 -33.51 -4.84 27.36
C LYS A 102 -34.91 -4.67 27.96
N ALA A 103 -35.94 -4.48 27.14
CA ALA A 103 -37.33 -4.39 27.60
C ALA A 103 -37.86 -5.73 28.13
N HIS A 104 -37.49 -6.85 27.51
CA HIS A 104 -37.87 -8.19 27.95
C HIS A 104 -37.23 -8.56 29.30
N VAL A 105 -35.93 -8.28 29.46
CA VAL A 105 -35.21 -8.52 30.72
C VAL A 105 -35.74 -7.62 31.85
N ASN A 106 -36.04 -6.34 31.58
CA ASN A 106 -36.66 -5.47 32.58
C ASN A 106 -38.08 -5.91 32.95
N GLY A 107 -38.89 -6.34 31.98
CA GLY A 107 -40.24 -6.86 32.22
C GLY A 107 -40.22 -8.14 33.07
N GLN A 108 -39.29 -9.06 32.83
CA GLN A 108 -39.10 -10.26 33.65
C GLN A 108 -38.65 -9.93 35.08
N GLN A 109 -37.72 -8.98 35.24
CA GLN A 109 -37.26 -8.50 36.56
C GLN A 109 -38.41 -7.89 37.38
N LEU A 110 -39.20 -7.00 36.78
CA LEU A 110 -40.33 -6.34 37.45
C LEU A 110 -41.40 -7.35 37.88
N ASN A 111 -41.70 -8.33 37.03
CA ASN A 111 -42.66 -9.38 37.36
C ASN A 111 -42.16 -10.29 38.50
N ALA A 112 -40.87 -10.63 38.51
CA ALA A 112 -40.28 -11.39 39.61
C ALA A 112 -40.39 -10.64 40.95
N ILE A 113 -39.99 -9.35 40.99
CA ILE A 113 -40.05 -8.51 42.19
C ILE A 113 -41.48 -8.41 42.74
N GLY A 114 -42.47 -8.19 41.86
CA GLY A 114 -43.87 -8.12 42.27
C GLY A 114 -44.36 -9.42 42.95
N ARG A 115 -43.97 -10.58 42.41
CA ARG A 115 -44.33 -11.88 42.99
C ARG A 115 -43.70 -12.11 44.36
N TYR A 116 -42.46 -11.65 44.57
CA TYR A 116 -41.81 -11.75 45.89
C TYR A 116 -42.49 -10.86 46.93
N THR A 117 -42.85 -9.62 46.58
CA THR A 117 -43.51 -8.70 47.51
C THR A 117 -44.89 -9.19 47.94
N ILE A 118 -45.68 -9.74 47.00
CA ILE A 118 -47.00 -10.33 47.31
C ILE A 118 -46.85 -11.57 48.19
N ALA A 119 -45.84 -12.41 47.95
CA ALA A 119 -45.57 -13.59 48.78
C ALA A 119 -45.11 -13.21 50.20
N GLN A 120 -44.37 -12.10 50.35
CA GLN A 120 -43.94 -11.57 51.65
C GLN A 120 -45.10 -10.99 52.46
N HIS A 121 -46.05 -10.31 51.81
CA HIS A 121 -47.26 -9.82 52.50
C HIS A 121 -48.18 -10.95 52.94
N ARG A 122 -48.36 -12.01 52.12
CA ARG A 122 -49.21 -13.16 52.47
C ARG A 122 -48.68 -14.00 53.65
N LYS A 123 -47.37 -13.97 53.92
CA LYS A 123 -46.77 -14.71 55.05
C LYS A 123 -46.85 -13.97 56.41
N LYS A 124 -47.31 -12.72 56.41
CA LYS A 124 -47.40 -11.87 57.61
C LYS A 124 -48.82 -11.73 58.16
N GLU A 125 -49.81 -12.29 57.45
CA GLU A 125 -51.19 -12.50 57.92
C GLU A 125 -51.34 -13.95 58.40
#